data_AF-C3ZW38-F1
#
_entry.id   AF-C3ZW38-F1
#
_cell.length_a   1.000
_cell.length_b   1.000
_cell.length_c   1.000
_cell.angle_alpha   90.00
_cell.angle_beta   90.00
_cell.angle_gamma   90.00
#
_symmetry.space_group_name_H-M   'P 1'
#
loop_
_entity.id
_entity.type
_entity.pdbx_description
1 polymer ?
#
loop_
_entity_poly.entity_id
_entity_poly.type
_entity_poly.pdbx_seq_one_letter_code
_entity_poly.pdbx_strand_id
1 'polypeptide(L)'
;RIHRLRWQTAIQKKSLNPVYEERFEAEVREDEIWKFMLNVEVFEYDKFSRDYSIGVLHFPLRGLRLGDGRTFWQDLKPAKQDSLGEILFTLNYLPTAEKLTVVVIKVKDMTNQSIIFYFLAAMFVKVCLVQHHKQVKKKTRLHKIAPEIVLNDSISFDLPHEHLDDVRAILFLCIPQYTSRSGSIRYDVLGQVMVGSGCRGPGQEHWIQMTRSPRRPVARWHLVT
;
A
#
# COMPACT_ATOMS: atom_id res chain seq x y z
N ARG A 1 16.12 -25.93 0.73
CA ARG A 1 15.63 -24.66 0.14
C ARG A 1 14.28 -24.95 -0.49
N ILE A 2 13.17 -24.61 0.17
CA ILE A 2 11.85 -24.77 -0.45
C ILE A 2 11.71 -23.62 -1.46
N HIS A 3 11.75 -23.94 -2.74
CA HIS A 3 11.37 -23.00 -3.78
C HIS A 3 9.89 -22.67 -3.55
N ARG A 4 9.58 -21.44 -3.14
CA ARG A 4 8.21 -20.96 -3.06
C ARG A 4 7.72 -20.83 -4.50
N LEU A 5 7.07 -21.85 -5.01
CA LEU A 5 6.41 -21.82 -6.32
C LEU A 5 5.34 -20.73 -6.28
N ARG A 6 5.45 -19.75 -7.18
CA ARG A 6 4.56 -18.59 -7.25
C ARG A 6 4.22 -18.32 -8.70
N TRP A 7 2.93 -18.18 -8.96
CA TRP A 7 2.40 -17.75 -10.25
C TRP A 7 1.55 -16.50 -10.04
N GLN A 8 1.24 -15.83 -11.15
CA GLN A 8 0.39 -14.66 -11.18
C GLN A 8 -0.46 -14.71 -12.45
N THR A 9 -1.74 -14.42 -12.30
CA THR A 9 -2.68 -14.32 -13.42
C THR A 9 -2.49 -13.03 -14.21
N ALA A 10 -3.07 -12.95 -15.40
CA ALA A 10 -3.22 -11.68 -16.10
C ALA A 10 -4.08 -10.68 -15.29
N ILE A 11 -3.81 -9.38 -15.47
CA ILE A 11 -4.60 -8.32 -14.83
C ILE A 11 -5.89 -8.11 -15.62
N GLN A 12 -7.02 -8.41 -15.01
CA GLN A 12 -8.35 -8.11 -15.55
C GLN A 12 -8.76 -6.67 -15.17
N LYS A 13 -8.90 -5.79 -16.16
CA LYS A 13 -9.17 -4.37 -15.94
C LYS A 13 -10.66 -4.12 -15.75
N LYS A 14 -11.02 -3.29 -14.77
CA LYS A 14 -12.39 -2.77 -14.55
C LYS A 14 -13.47 -3.87 -14.40
N SER A 15 -13.14 -4.98 -13.74
CA SER A 15 -14.12 -6.03 -13.46
C SER A 15 -14.12 -6.37 -11.97
N LEU A 16 -15.33 -6.45 -11.39
CA LEU A 16 -15.54 -6.99 -10.04
C LEU A 16 -15.82 -8.51 -10.05
N ASN A 17 -16.01 -9.09 -11.24
CA ASN A 17 -16.26 -10.52 -11.44
C ASN A 17 -15.31 -11.02 -12.54
N PRO A 18 -13.98 -11.02 -12.28
CA PRO A 18 -13.01 -11.45 -13.28
C PRO A 18 -13.13 -12.97 -13.54
N VAL A 19 -13.06 -13.35 -14.81
CA VAL A 19 -12.95 -14.74 -15.26
C VAL A 19 -11.57 -14.89 -15.89
N TYR A 20 -10.72 -15.72 -15.28
CA TYR A 20 -9.32 -15.86 -15.71
C TYR A 20 -9.13 -17.02 -16.69
N GLU A 21 -9.72 -18.19 -16.41
CA GLU A 21 -9.53 -19.42 -17.21
C GLU A 21 -8.05 -19.77 -17.46
N GLU A 22 -7.19 -19.44 -16.51
CA GLU A 22 -5.74 -19.72 -16.56
C GLU A 22 -5.41 -21.03 -15.83
N ARG A 23 -4.43 -21.77 -16.36
CA ARG A 23 -3.95 -23.03 -15.81
C ARG A 23 -2.50 -22.89 -15.35
N PHE A 24 -2.23 -23.27 -14.11
CA PHE A 24 -0.89 -23.34 -13.54
C PHE A 24 -0.56 -24.79 -13.18
N GLU A 25 0.68 -25.19 -13.42
CA GLU A 25 1.14 -26.55 -13.19
C GLU A 25 2.43 -26.54 -12.37
N ALA A 26 2.56 -27.55 -11.53
CA ALA A 26 3.72 -27.75 -10.68
C ALA A 26 4.04 -29.23 -10.58
N GLU A 27 5.31 -29.57 -10.77
CA GLU A 27 5.79 -30.92 -10.50
C GLU A 27 6.04 -31.09 -9.01
N VAL A 28 5.27 -31.98 -8.40
CA VAL A 28 5.37 -32.30 -6.97
C VAL A 28 5.33 -33.82 -6.84
N ARG A 29 6.17 -34.37 -5.96
CA ARG A 29 6.14 -35.79 -5.65
C ARG A 29 4.85 -36.16 -4.93
N GLU A 30 4.18 -37.23 -5.35
CA GLU A 30 2.88 -37.63 -4.83
C GLU A 30 2.87 -37.81 -3.30
N ASP A 31 3.94 -38.38 -2.75
CA ASP A 31 4.13 -38.62 -1.32
C ASP A 31 4.33 -37.34 -0.48
N GLU A 32 4.48 -36.19 -1.14
CA GLU A 32 4.69 -34.89 -0.49
C GLU A 32 3.49 -33.95 -0.60
N ILE A 33 2.51 -34.24 -1.46
CA ILE A 33 1.41 -33.31 -1.79
C ILE A 33 0.63 -32.90 -0.55
N TRP A 34 0.44 -33.81 0.40
CA TRP A 34 -0.25 -33.53 1.67
C TRP A 34 0.44 -32.45 2.53
N LYS A 35 1.73 -32.17 2.30
CA LYS A 35 2.49 -31.12 3.00
C LYS A 35 2.20 -29.72 2.44
N PHE A 36 1.61 -29.62 1.26
CA PHE A 36 1.41 -28.36 0.57
C PHE A 36 0.09 -27.69 0.95
N MET A 37 0.12 -26.36 0.89
CA MET A 37 -1.04 -25.48 1.02
C MET A 37 -1.06 -24.56 -0.19
N LEU A 38 -2.15 -24.60 -0.93
CA LEU A 38 -2.41 -23.66 -2.02
C LEU A 38 -2.83 -22.33 -1.41
N ASN A 39 -2.03 -21.30 -1.63
CA ASN A 39 -2.32 -19.93 -1.20
C ASN A 39 -2.73 -19.13 -2.43
N VAL A 40 -3.98 -18.69 -2.47
CA VAL A 40 -4.48 -17.79 -3.51
C VAL A 40 -4.75 -16.45 -2.85
N GLU A 41 -4.13 -15.40 -3.34
CA GLU A 41 -4.35 -14.04 -2.85
C GLU A 41 -4.79 -13.18 -4.02
N VAL A 42 -5.90 -12.46 -3.82
CA VAL A 42 -6.53 -11.63 -4.83
C VAL A 42 -6.20 -10.18 -4.52
N PHE A 43 -5.69 -9.48 -5.53
CA PHE A 43 -5.26 -8.09 -5.41
C PHE A 43 -6.07 -7.17 -6.32
N GLU A 44 -6.37 -5.98 -5.82
CA GLU A 44 -6.72 -4.82 -6.62
C GLU A 44 -5.42 -4.16 -7.08
N TYR A 45 -5.16 -4.24 -8.39
CA TYR A 45 -3.99 -3.63 -8.99
C TYR A 45 -4.11 -2.11 -9.03
N ASP A 46 -3.07 -1.41 -8.58
CA ASP A 46 -2.96 0.04 -8.73
C ASP A 46 -1.63 0.43 -9.38
N LYS A 47 -1.70 1.24 -10.45
CA LYS A 47 -0.52 1.70 -11.18
C LYS A 47 0.41 2.60 -10.35
N PHE A 48 -0.11 3.30 -9.35
CA PHE A 48 0.56 4.37 -8.64
C PHE A 48 0.90 4.03 -7.18
N SER A 49 0.24 3.04 -6.59
CA SER A 49 0.50 2.54 -5.24
C SER A 49 0.88 1.06 -5.25
N ARG A 50 1.20 0.49 -4.08
CA ARG A 50 1.18 -0.98 -3.91
C ARG A 50 -0.24 -1.48 -4.14
N ASP A 51 -0.32 -2.69 -4.69
CA ASP A 51 -1.57 -3.41 -4.89
C ASP A 51 -2.25 -3.66 -3.55
N TYR A 52 -3.57 -3.49 -3.52
CA TYR A 52 -4.35 -3.72 -2.31
C TYR A 52 -4.83 -5.17 -2.27
N SER A 53 -4.46 -5.92 -1.23
CA SER A 53 -4.95 -7.29 -1.06
C SER A 53 -6.44 -7.25 -0.69
N ILE A 54 -7.28 -7.74 -1.61
CA ILE A 54 -8.72 -7.87 -1.42
C ILE A 54 -9.00 -9.00 -0.42
N GLY A 55 -8.22 -10.09 -0.51
CA GLY A 55 -8.34 -11.21 0.39
C GLY A 55 -7.50 -12.40 -0.04
N VAL A 56 -7.43 -13.37 0.87
CA VAL A 56 -6.59 -14.56 0.77
C VAL A 56 -7.40 -15.82 1.03
N LEU A 57 -7.03 -16.87 0.32
CA LEU A 57 -7.54 -18.22 0.45
C LEU A 57 -6.35 -19.14 0.76
N HIS A 58 -6.51 -19.95 1.79
CA HIS A 58 -5.54 -20.97 2.17
C HIS A 58 -6.21 -22.33 2.05
N PHE A 59 -5.80 -23.14 1.08
CA PHE A 59 -6.39 -24.43 0.79
C PHE A 59 -5.37 -25.56 0.99
N PRO A 60 -5.44 -26.31 2.11
CA PRO A 60 -4.52 -27.42 2.36
C PRO A 60 -4.77 -28.55 1.35
N LEU A 61 -3.72 -29.09 0.76
CA LEU A 61 -3.85 -30.19 -0.22
C LEU A 61 -3.95 -31.58 0.45
N ARG A 62 -3.85 -31.62 1.78
CA ARG A 62 -4.00 -32.85 2.57
C ARG A 62 -5.39 -33.46 2.38
N GLY A 63 -5.43 -34.73 1.99
CA GLY A 63 -6.68 -35.50 1.85
C GLY A 63 -7.39 -35.31 0.51
N LEU A 64 -6.83 -34.54 -0.42
CA LEU A 64 -7.31 -34.50 -1.81
C LEU A 64 -6.91 -35.78 -2.52
N ARG A 65 -7.88 -36.40 -3.18
CA ARG A 65 -7.62 -37.47 -4.17
C ARG A 65 -7.36 -36.80 -5.51
N LEU A 66 -6.13 -36.87 -5.98
CA LEU A 66 -5.70 -36.34 -7.28
C LEU A 66 -6.15 -37.32 -8.36
N GLY A 67 -6.90 -36.87 -9.35
CA GLY A 67 -7.37 -37.73 -10.45
C GLY A 67 -8.68 -37.25 -11.07
N ASP A 68 -9.58 -36.72 -10.24
CA ASP A 68 -10.82 -36.11 -10.72
C ASP A 68 -10.64 -34.59 -10.77
N GLY A 69 -10.82 -33.98 -11.93
CA GLY A 69 -10.87 -32.52 -12.04
C GLY A 69 -12.00 -32.00 -11.14
N ARG A 70 -11.65 -31.37 -10.02
CA ARG A 70 -12.61 -30.84 -9.04
C ARG A 70 -12.60 -29.33 -9.06
N THR A 71 -13.79 -28.76 -8.95
CA THR A 71 -14.00 -27.32 -8.79
C THR A 71 -14.42 -27.04 -7.35
N PHE A 72 -13.80 -26.02 -6.75
CA PHE A 72 -14.12 -25.58 -5.39
C PHE A 72 -14.55 -24.11 -5.42
N TRP A 73 -15.62 -23.80 -4.70
CA TRP A 73 -16.04 -22.42 -4.40
C TRP A 73 -15.68 -22.12 -2.95
N GLN A 74 -14.95 -21.04 -2.72
CA GLN A 74 -14.58 -20.60 -1.38
C GLN A 74 -14.57 -19.08 -1.28
N ASP A 75 -15.01 -18.59 -0.13
CA ASP A 75 -14.97 -17.18 0.19
C ASP A 75 -13.54 -16.74 0.50
N LEU A 76 -13.17 -15.55 0.04
CA LEU A 76 -11.93 -14.90 0.42
C LEU A 76 -11.99 -14.50 1.88
N LYS A 77 -10.92 -14.80 2.63
CA LYS A 77 -10.74 -14.26 3.97
C LYS A 77 -9.97 -12.95 3.90
N PRO A 78 -10.16 -12.01 4.83
CA PRO A 78 -9.33 -10.82 4.91
C PRO A 78 -7.85 -11.21 4.99
N ALA A 79 -7.01 -10.63 4.14
CA ALA A 79 -5.58 -10.78 4.27
C ALA A 79 -5.12 -10.10 5.56
N LYS A 80 -4.21 -10.73 6.31
CA LYS A 80 -3.50 -10.01 7.37
C LYS A 80 -2.64 -8.96 6.69
N GLN A 81 -3.05 -7.69 6.78
CA GLN A 81 -2.15 -6.58 6.54
C GLN A 81 -1.16 -6.56 7.70
N ASP A 82 0.03 -7.11 7.49
CA ASP A 82 1.12 -6.92 8.42
C ASP A 82 1.43 -5.42 8.47
N SER A 83 0.96 -4.75 9.54
CA SER A 83 1.22 -3.34 9.76
C SER A 83 2.72 -3.15 9.97
N LEU A 84 3.31 -2.29 9.16
CA LEU A 84 4.72 -1.92 9.27
C LEU A 84 4.95 -0.84 10.31
N GLY A 85 3.89 -0.27 10.88
CA GLY A 85 3.88 0.82 11.86
C GLY A 85 2.74 1.81 11.61
N GLU A 86 2.80 2.97 12.25
CA GLU A 86 1.76 4.00 12.14
C GLU A 86 2.33 5.35 11.74
N ILE A 87 1.58 6.11 10.94
CA ILE A 87 1.90 7.49 10.55
C ILE A 87 0.76 8.43 10.95
N LEU A 88 1.13 9.55 11.57
CA LEU A 88 0.25 10.67 11.88
C LEU A 88 0.52 11.80 10.89
N PHE A 89 -0.54 12.24 10.22
CA PHE A 89 -0.50 13.42 9.38
C PHE A 89 -1.82 14.17 9.42
N THR A 90 -1.77 15.43 9.03
CA THR A 90 -2.96 16.25 8.86
C THR A 90 -3.31 16.46 7.40
N LEU A 91 -4.60 16.60 7.13
CA LEU A 91 -5.13 17.10 5.87
C LEU A 91 -5.83 18.42 6.13
N ASN A 92 -5.53 19.44 5.32
CA ASN A 92 -6.22 20.71 5.35
C ASN A 92 -6.49 21.16 3.92
N TYR A 93 -7.75 21.41 3.58
CA TYR A 93 -8.12 21.96 2.28
C TYR A 93 -8.61 23.40 2.43
N LEU A 94 -8.05 24.30 1.62
CA LEU A 94 -8.46 25.69 1.50
C LEU A 94 -9.16 25.90 0.15
N PRO A 95 -10.51 25.96 0.10
CA PRO A 95 -11.25 26.07 -1.16
C PRO A 95 -10.90 27.32 -1.95
N THR A 96 -10.82 28.48 -1.31
CA THR A 96 -10.54 29.76 -1.99
C THR A 96 -9.16 29.82 -2.62
N ALA A 97 -8.18 29.13 -2.01
CA ALA A 97 -6.81 29.07 -2.53
C ALA A 97 -6.57 27.80 -3.36
N GLU A 98 -7.61 26.97 -3.54
CA GLU A 98 -7.55 25.65 -4.18
C GLU A 98 -6.32 24.85 -3.77
N LYS A 99 -6.11 24.76 -2.45
CA LYS A 99 -4.86 24.24 -1.89
C LYS A 99 -5.12 23.12 -0.89
N LEU A 100 -4.54 21.96 -1.17
CA LEU A 100 -4.45 20.85 -0.23
C LEU A 100 -3.10 20.88 0.46
N THR A 101 -3.10 20.90 1.79
CA THR A 101 -1.88 20.81 2.61
C THR A 101 -1.89 19.51 3.40
N VAL A 102 -0.80 18.77 3.30
CA VAL A 102 -0.50 17.56 4.07
C VAL A 102 0.64 17.89 5.02
N VAL A 103 0.40 17.85 6.33
CA VAL A 103 1.46 17.99 7.34
C VAL A 103 1.78 16.63 7.89
N VAL A 104 2.96 16.10 7.56
CA VAL A 104 3.44 14.82 8.10
C VAL A 104 4.04 15.10 9.47
N ILE A 105 3.37 14.61 10.53
CA ILE A 105 3.73 14.94 11.91
C ILE A 105 4.74 13.93 12.44
N LYS A 106 4.37 12.64 12.46
CA LYS A 106 5.11 11.63 13.20
C LYS A 106 4.91 10.23 12.61
N VAL A 107 5.92 9.37 12.74
CA VAL A 107 5.88 7.93 12.44
C VAL A 107 6.34 7.17 13.68
N LYS A 108 5.64 6.08 14.05
CA LYS A 108 5.99 5.25 15.22
C LYS A 108 5.68 3.78 14.99
N ASP A 109 6.10 2.96 15.96
CA ASP A 109 5.82 1.52 16.04
C ASP A 109 6.22 0.76 14.79
N MET A 110 7.36 1.17 14.19
CA MET A 110 7.86 0.54 12.99
C MET A 110 8.41 -0.85 13.31
N THR A 111 7.66 -1.91 13.00
CA THR A 111 7.93 -3.30 13.42
C THR A 111 8.85 -4.07 12.48
N ASN A 112 9.14 -3.54 11.29
CA ASN A 112 9.90 -4.29 10.31
C ASN A 112 11.36 -4.44 10.76
N GLN A 113 11.81 -5.69 10.95
CA GLN A 113 13.22 -6.02 11.23
C GLN A 113 14.18 -5.44 10.18
N SER A 114 13.71 -5.16 8.95
CA SER A 114 14.48 -4.44 7.95
C SER A 114 14.86 -3.02 8.40
N ILE A 115 13.99 -2.30 9.12
CA ILE A 115 14.24 -0.92 9.59
C ILE A 115 15.33 -0.88 10.67
N ILE A 116 15.46 -1.94 11.45
CA ILE A 116 16.50 -2.08 12.47
C ILE A 116 17.90 -2.05 11.84
N PHE A 117 18.07 -2.69 10.68
CA PHE A 117 19.34 -2.61 9.93
C PHE A 117 19.64 -1.20 9.40
N TYR A 118 18.62 -0.36 9.27
CA TYR A 118 18.73 1.02 8.79
C TYR A 118 18.74 2.07 9.92
N PHE A 119 18.95 1.71 11.19
CA PHE A 119 18.99 2.71 12.28
C PHE A 119 20.07 3.80 12.10
N LEU A 120 21.10 3.56 11.27
CA LEU A 120 22.10 4.55 10.89
C LEU A 120 21.72 5.39 9.64
N ALA A 121 20.60 5.06 8.99
CA ALA A 121 20.10 5.75 7.81
C ALA A 121 19.12 6.88 8.16
N ALA A 122 18.84 7.70 7.16
CA ALA A 122 17.75 8.65 7.18
C ALA A 122 16.56 8.11 6.38
N MET A 123 15.36 8.58 6.69
CA MET A 123 14.16 8.33 5.91
C MET A 123 13.49 9.63 5.50
N PHE A 124 12.61 9.56 4.51
CA PHE A 124 11.72 10.65 4.14
C PHE A 124 10.36 10.08 3.75
N VAL A 125 9.33 10.91 3.81
CA VAL A 125 8.01 10.59 3.28
C VAL A 125 7.83 11.26 1.93
N LYS A 126 7.49 10.46 0.91
CA LYS A 126 7.12 10.96 -0.41
C LYS A 126 5.60 11.02 -0.51
N VAL A 127 5.04 12.20 -0.69
CA VAL A 127 3.61 12.41 -0.89
C VAL A 127 3.33 12.55 -2.38
N CYS A 128 2.46 11.68 -2.89
CA CYS A 128 2.08 11.60 -4.29
C CYS A 128 0.59 11.92 -4.42
N LEU A 129 0.27 13.07 -4.98
CA LEU A 129 -1.11 13.40 -5.33
C LEU A 129 -1.40 12.86 -6.72
N VAL A 130 -2.36 11.94 -6.80
CA VAL A 130 -2.80 11.28 -8.03
C VAL A 130 -4.19 11.80 -8.36
N GLN A 131 -4.32 12.28 -9.59
CA GLN A 131 -5.57 12.79 -10.12
C GLN A 131 -5.73 12.27 -11.55
N HIS A 132 -6.82 11.57 -11.83
CA HIS A 132 -7.02 10.84 -13.09
C HIS A 132 -5.84 9.90 -13.43
N HIS A 133 -4.99 10.31 -14.39
CA HIS A 133 -3.81 9.57 -14.86
C HIS A 133 -2.49 10.33 -14.66
N LYS A 134 -2.55 11.48 -13.98
CA LYS A 134 -1.39 12.33 -13.67
C LYS A 134 -1.06 12.23 -12.19
N GLN A 135 0.21 12.43 -11.88
CA GLN A 135 0.69 12.43 -10.50
C GLN A 135 1.69 13.56 -10.28
N VAL A 136 1.58 14.21 -9.11
CA VAL A 136 2.55 15.19 -8.62
C VAL A 136 3.17 14.65 -7.34
N LYS A 137 4.51 14.62 -7.29
CA LYS A 137 5.26 14.06 -6.15
C LYS A 137 6.04 15.15 -5.44
N LYS A 138 5.92 15.19 -4.12
CA LYS A 138 6.75 16.02 -3.24
C LYS A 138 7.31 15.13 -2.12
N LYS A 139 8.42 15.53 -1.52
CA LYS A 139 9.08 14.78 -0.45
C LYS A 139 9.33 15.67 0.76
N THR A 140 9.26 15.07 1.93
CA THR A 140 9.71 15.69 3.17
C THR A 140 11.23 15.85 3.19
N ARG A 141 11.75 16.48 4.23
CA ARG A 141 13.19 16.45 4.52
C ARG A 141 13.60 15.03 4.91
N LEU A 142 14.92 14.80 4.92
CA LEU A 142 15.49 13.59 5.47
C LEU A 142 15.49 13.69 7.00
N HIS A 143 14.94 12.68 7.66
CA HIS A 143 14.89 12.54 9.11
C HIS A 143 15.65 11.30 9.53
N LYS A 144 16.44 11.39 10.59
CA LYS A 144 17.15 10.24 11.13
C LYS A 144 16.15 9.20 11.63
N ILE A 145 16.39 7.93 11.32
CA ILE A 145 15.52 6.84 11.79
C ILE A 145 15.69 6.68 13.30
N ALA A 146 14.56 6.57 13.98
CA ALA A 146 14.42 6.32 15.42
C ALA A 146 13.14 5.48 15.64
N PRO A 147 12.94 4.87 16.83
CA PRO A 147 11.69 4.15 17.13
C PRO A 147 10.44 5.01 16.95
N GLU A 148 10.60 6.31 17.20
CA GLU A 148 9.62 7.34 16.99
C GLU A 148 10.27 8.51 16.26
N ILE A 149 9.71 8.90 15.12
CA ILE A 149 10.28 9.91 14.22
C ILE A 149 9.30 11.06 14.11
N VAL A 150 9.72 12.24 14.56
CA VAL A 150 8.93 13.48 14.44
C VAL A 150 9.44 14.25 13.22
N LEU A 151 8.56 14.49 12.25
CA LEU A 151 8.89 15.15 10.99
C LEU A 151 8.44 16.61 10.98
N ASN A 152 7.17 16.86 11.32
CA ASN A 152 6.50 18.16 11.22
C ASN A 152 6.68 18.88 9.86
N ASP A 153 6.82 18.11 8.79
CA ASP A 153 7.04 18.65 7.45
C ASP A 153 5.70 18.92 6.75
N SER A 154 5.55 20.14 6.22
CA SER A 154 4.35 20.57 5.50
C SER A 154 4.57 20.50 3.98
N ILE A 155 3.63 19.87 3.28
CA ILE A 155 3.63 19.72 1.83
C ILE A 155 2.28 20.18 1.29
N SER A 156 2.30 21.22 0.46
CA SER A 156 1.08 21.72 -0.19
C SER A 156 1.04 21.34 -1.68
N PHE A 157 -0.16 21.14 -2.20
CA PHE A 157 -0.47 20.90 -3.59
C PHE A 157 -1.59 21.86 -4.03
N ASP A 158 -1.49 22.33 -5.27
CA ASP A 158 -2.61 23.02 -5.91
C ASP A 158 -3.61 21.94 -6.35
N LEU A 159 -4.85 22.07 -5.93
CA LEU A 159 -5.94 21.11 -6.11
C LEU A 159 -7.26 21.88 -6.30
N PRO A 160 -7.70 22.06 -7.56
CA PRO A 160 -8.98 22.66 -7.89
C PRO A 160 -10.15 21.99 -7.16
N HIS A 161 -11.15 22.77 -6.77
CA HIS A 161 -12.29 22.26 -5.99
C HIS A 161 -13.06 21.16 -6.73
N GLU A 162 -13.21 21.31 -8.04
CA GLU A 162 -13.84 20.35 -8.95
C GLU A 162 -13.18 18.96 -8.97
N HIS A 163 -11.98 18.82 -8.42
CA HIS A 163 -11.22 17.57 -8.41
C HIS A 163 -11.20 16.86 -7.05
N LEU A 164 -11.83 17.42 -6.02
CA LEU A 164 -11.86 16.83 -4.67
C LEU A 164 -12.48 15.43 -4.63
N ASP A 165 -13.39 15.13 -5.55
CA ASP A 165 -14.10 13.86 -5.63
C ASP A 165 -13.38 12.81 -6.48
N ASP A 166 -12.33 13.18 -7.22
CA ASP A 166 -11.50 12.24 -8.01
C ASP A 166 -10.00 12.49 -7.79
N VAL A 167 -9.58 12.37 -6.53
CA VAL A 167 -8.18 12.55 -6.15
C VAL A 167 -7.79 11.63 -5.00
N ARG A 168 -6.53 11.17 -5.05
CA ARG A 168 -5.92 10.35 -4.01
C ARG A 168 -4.54 10.87 -3.66
N ALA A 169 -4.25 11.00 -2.38
CA ALA A 169 -2.90 11.26 -1.87
C ALA A 169 -2.32 9.95 -1.32
N ILE A 170 -1.16 9.56 -1.82
CA ILE A 170 -0.42 8.37 -1.39
C ILE A 170 0.87 8.83 -0.69
N LEU A 171 1.04 8.46 0.57
CA LEU A 171 2.22 8.74 1.37
C LEU A 171 3.09 7.49 1.39
N PHE A 172 4.31 7.56 0.85
CA PHE A 172 5.28 6.48 0.87
C PHE A 172 6.37 6.75 1.90
N LEU A 173 6.63 5.80 2.78
CA LEU A 173 7.79 5.83 3.67
C LEU A 173 8.99 5.30 2.88
N CYS A 174 10.02 6.13 2.70
CA CYS A 174 11.16 5.84 1.84
C CYS A 174 12.49 5.89 2.60
N ILE A 175 13.41 4.99 2.28
CA ILE A 175 14.82 5.04 2.71
C ILE A 175 15.71 5.25 1.47
N PRO A 176 16.62 6.24 1.46
CA PRO A 176 17.60 6.42 0.39
C PRO A 176 18.53 5.21 0.29
N GLN A 177 18.79 4.75 -0.94
CA GLN A 177 19.85 3.80 -1.22
C GLN A 177 21.14 4.55 -1.55
N TYR A 178 22.21 4.27 -0.80
CA TYR A 178 23.55 4.77 -1.11
C TYR A 178 24.22 3.95 -2.23
N THR A 179 23.57 3.77 -3.38
CA THR A 179 24.28 3.33 -4.61
C THR A 179 23.65 3.91 -5.87
N SER A 180 24.36 4.82 -6.54
CA SER A 180 24.75 4.60 -7.94
C SER A 180 25.82 5.60 -8.38
N ARG A 181 26.72 5.12 -9.25
CA ARG A 181 27.64 5.93 -10.07
C ARG A 181 26.93 6.80 -11.13
N SER A 182 25.59 6.85 -11.16
CA SER A 182 24.80 7.54 -12.20
C SER A 182 24.08 8.82 -11.71
N GLY A 183 24.35 9.29 -10.48
CA GLY A 183 23.80 10.56 -9.98
C GLY A 183 22.31 10.55 -9.62
N SER A 184 21.58 9.46 -9.89
CA SER A 184 20.19 9.29 -9.46
C SER A 184 20.13 8.64 -8.07
N ILE A 185 19.55 9.36 -7.09
CA ILE A 185 19.27 8.83 -5.76
C ILE A 185 18.14 7.80 -5.89
N ARG A 186 18.47 6.52 -5.76
CA ARG A 186 17.49 5.44 -5.61
C ARG A 186 16.99 5.40 -4.16
N TYR A 187 15.77 4.89 -3.95
CA TYR A 187 15.20 4.71 -2.62
C TYR A 187 14.34 3.46 -2.59
N ASP A 188 14.32 2.81 -1.42
CA ASP A 188 13.41 1.72 -1.12
C ASP A 188 12.14 2.27 -0.49
N VAL A 189 11.00 1.76 -0.93
CA VAL A 189 9.69 2.04 -0.31
C VAL A 189 9.46 0.98 0.76
N LEU A 190 9.45 1.41 2.02
CA LEU A 190 9.15 0.56 3.16
C LEU A 190 7.68 0.20 3.21
N GLY A 191 6.82 1.21 3.09
CA GLY A 191 5.38 1.08 3.21
C GLY A 191 4.66 2.32 2.69
N GLN A 192 3.34 2.24 2.66
CA GLN A 192 2.51 3.32 2.17
C GLN A 192 1.22 3.49 2.98
N VAL A 193 0.63 4.67 2.83
CA VAL A 193 -0.73 4.99 3.26
C VAL A 193 -1.43 5.73 2.12
N MET A 194 -2.72 5.49 1.94
CA MET A 194 -3.52 6.14 0.91
C MET A 194 -4.76 6.81 1.52
N VAL A 195 -5.03 8.04 1.12
CA VAL A 195 -6.21 8.82 1.49
C VAL A 195 -6.79 9.49 0.25
N GLY A 196 -8.10 9.71 0.20
CA GLY A 196 -8.75 10.24 -0.99
C GLY A 196 -10.20 9.80 -1.10
N SER A 197 -10.92 10.39 -2.05
CA SER A 197 -12.34 10.10 -2.30
C SER A 197 -12.59 8.64 -2.70
N GLY A 198 -11.72 8.08 -3.54
CA GLY A 198 -11.78 6.69 -4.02
C GLY A 198 -11.11 5.64 -3.12
N CYS A 199 -10.68 6.02 -1.91
CA CYS A 199 -10.09 5.06 -0.96
C CYS A 199 -11.20 4.29 -0.21
N ARG A 200 -10.82 3.22 0.50
CA ARG A 200 -11.71 2.50 1.42
C ARG A 200 -11.20 2.60 2.86
N GLY A 201 -12.11 2.48 3.82
CA GLY A 201 -11.78 2.44 5.25
C GLY A 201 -11.22 3.76 5.80
N PRO A 202 -10.23 3.71 6.73
CA PRO A 202 -9.76 4.90 7.46
C PRO A 202 -9.27 6.05 6.58
N GLY A 203 -8.72 5.73 5.39
CA GLY A 203 -8.22 6.72 4.45
C GLY A 203 -9.33 7.54 3.78
N GLN A 204 -10.47 6.90 3.49
CA GLN A 204 -11.66 7.57 2.96
C GLN A 204 -12.31 8.45 4.03
N GLU A 205 -12.47 7.92 5.23
CA GLU A 205 -13.04 8.65 6.37
C GLU A 205 -12.22 9.90 6.71
N HIS A 206 -10.88 9.81 6.68
CA HIS A 206 -10.01 10.97 6.90
C HIS A 206 -10.25 12.06 5.84
N TRP A 207 -10.39 11.66 4.57
CA TRP A 207 -10.70 12.57 3.46
C TRP A 207 -12.08 13.22 3.62
N ILE A 208 -13.10 12.44 3.98
CA ILE A 208 -14.47 12.94 4.23
C ILE A 208 -14.47 13.93 5.41
N GLN A 209 -13.74 13.65 6.49
CA GLN A 209 -13.66 14.58 7.62
C GLN A 209 -12.99 15.90 7.23
N MET A 210 -11.92 15.85 6.44
CA MET A 210 -11.26 17.05 5.91
C MET A 210 -12.20 17.87 5.00
N THR A 211 -12.91 17.23 4.06
CA THR A 211 -13.84 17.94 3.16
C THR A 211 -15.01 18.59 3.91
N ARG A 212 -15.50 17.95 4.98
CA ARG A 212 -16.53 18.49 5.88
C ARG A 212 -16.03 19.58 6.83
N SER A 213 -14.72 19.76 6.95
CA SER A 213 -14.09 20.71 7.88
C SER A 213 -13.19 21.70 7.13
N PRO A 214 -13.74 22.48 6.17
CA PRO A 214 -12.92 23.38 5.34
C PRO A 214 -12.12 24.35 6.22
N ARG A 215 -10.86 24.61 5.84
CA ARG A 215 -9.91 25.50 6.55
C ARG A 215 -9.47 25.01 7.94
N ARG A 216 -9.92 23.84 8.39
CA ARG A 216 -9.48 23.24 9.64
C ARG A 216 -8.63 22.00 9.34
N PRO A 217 -7.37 21.97 9.80
CA PRO A 217 -6.57 20.75 9.71
C PRO A 217 -7.24 19.62 10.48
N VAL A 218 -7.40 18.48 9.82
CA VAL A 218 -7.85 17.22 10.43
C VAL A 218 -6.65 16.32 10.58
N ALA A 219 -6.34 15.86 11.79
CA ALA A 219 -5.23 14.97 12.08
C ALA A 219 -5.73 13.55 12.32
N ARG A 220 -5.05 12.54 11.76
CA ARG A 220 -5.40 11.13 12.01
C ARG A 220 -4.19 10.20 11.89
N TRP A 221 -4.17 9.16 12.72
CA TRP A 221 -3.26 8.02 12.60
C TRP A 221 -3.73 7.07 11.49
N HIS A 222 -2.77 6.52 10.75
CA HIS A 222 -3.00 5.49 9.73
C HIS A 222 -1.97 4.39 9.87
N LEU A 223 -2.41 3.14 9.70
CA LEU A 223 -1.52 1.99 9.60
C LEU A 223 -0.76 2.04 8.27
N VAL A 224 0.53 1.75 8.33
CA VAL A 224 1.40 1.66 7.16
C VAL A 224 1.38 0.23 6.64
N THR A 225 1.04 0.05 5.36
CA THR A 225 0.98 -1.25 4.66
C THR A 225 2.09 -1.41 3.63
#